data_AF-A0A2G6GUI8-F1
#
_entry.id   AF-A0A2G6GUI8-F1
#
_cell.length_a   1.000
_cell.length_b   1.000
_cell.length_c   1.000
_cell.angle_alpha   90.00
_cell.angle_beta   90.00
_cell.angle_gamma   90.00
#
_symmetry.space_group_name_H-M   'P 1'
#
loop_
_entity.id
_entity.type
_entity.pdbx_description
1 polymer ?
#
loop_
_entity_poly.entity_id
_entity_poly.type
_entity_poly.pdbx_seq_one_letter_code
_entity_poly.pdbx_strand_id
1 'polypeptide(L)'
;MKEDLMPFDLPQEKSNIIKVIGVGGGGSNAVNHMFHQGIKDVDFIVCNTDAQALEKSPVPLKVQIGDALTEGRGAGNKPDIGREAAIENIDDVNKVAADNAKMVFITAGMGGGTGTGAAPVIAQSVKELGILTVAIVTIPFRFEGQRRIRQAIEGITEITKHVDSLLVINNEKLREIYGDLKISEAFSTADDILTIAAKGIAEIITVTGHVNVDFADVQTVMQNSGVALMGAASAEGPDRAINAIKEALSSPLLNNNDINGAKNILLHITSGSGEDEVSMDEVGVMNEYLQEAAGYTADLIWGNSHDDSLGGKVHATVIATGFETDIIPGIFPEKQKKTVVNLEEKTEPKKKEEEFIIKENPKNNEETEKIDLDTSKDTKSRVPKNNTKAVSDEKETAVKEETFVINEVAEPLENKKIARERIENLKQRFDKTKIKKYNPAKYSENIEEFENIPAYVRKNIPLEERKYSEQNDVSRYSLYQDEKQTKLRNGNAYLHDNVD
;
A
#
# COMPACT_ATOMS: atom_id res chain seq x y z
N MET A 1 69.83 -5.78 -5.96
CA MET A 1 68.44 -6.26 -6.01
C MET A 1 67.66 -5.44 -4.99
N LYS A 2 66.88 -4.46 -5.45
CA LYS A 2 65.89 -3.80 -4.62
C LYS A 2 64.68 -4.72 -4.63
N GLU A 3 64.28 -5.19 -3.46
CA GLU A 3 63.05 -5.97 -3.31
C GLU A 3 61.87 -5.05 -3.64
N ASP A 4 61.21 -5.33 -4.76
CA ASP A 4 59.88 -4.79 -5.06
C ASP A 4 58.90 -5.38 -4.06
N LEU A 5 58.68 -4.65 -2.97
CA LEU A 5 57.55 -4.88 -2.08
C LEU A 5 56.28 -4.50 -2.83
N MET A 6 55.56 -5.51 -3.34
CA MET A 6 54.20 -5.32 -3.85
C MET A 6 53.32 -4.74 -2.74
N PRO A 7 52.60 -3.63 -2.99
CA PRO A 7 51.62 -3.12 -2.04
C PRO A 7 50.46 -4.10 -1.97
N PHE A 8 50.43 -4.91 -0.92
CA PHE A 8 49.29 -5.75 -0.58
C PHE A 8 48.27 -4.87 0.15
N ASP A 9 47.48 -4.11 -0.63
CA ASP A 9 46.26 -3.51 -0.11
C ASP A 9 45.24 -4.64 0.10
N LEU A 10 45.06 -5.04 1.35
CA LEU A 10 43.85 -5.76 1.75
C LEU A 10 42.67 -4.89 1.28
N PRO A 11 41.68 -5.43 0.54
CA PRO A 11 40.47 -4.68 0.28
C PRO A 11 39.84 -4.38 1.64
N GLN A 12 39.99 -3.13 2.12
CA GLN A 12 39.13 -2.63 3.17
C GLN A 12 37.72 -2.73 2.61
N GLU A 13 36.89 -3.59 3.21
CA GLU A 13 35.45 -3.54 2.95
C GLU A 13 35.01 -2.11 3.22
N LYS A 14 34.73 -1.36 2.16
CA LYS A 14 34.26 0.01 2.27
C LYS A 14 32.88 -0.11 2.89
N SER A 15 32.74 0.42 4.11
CA SER A 15 31.46 0.52 4.79
C SER A 15 30.41 1.18 3.87
N ASN A 16 29.20 0.64 3.86
CA ASN A 16 28.14 1.14 3.01
C ASN A 16 27.58 2.47 3.52
N ILE A 17 27.03 3.29 2.61
CA ILE A 17 26.43 4.59 2.95
C ILE A 17 25.09 4.47 3.70
N ILE A 18 24.48 3.29 3.66
CA ILE A 18 23.24 2.94 4.35
C ILE A 18 23.57 1.92 5.43
N LYS A 19 23.05 2.15 6.64
CA LYS A 19 23.15 1.19 7.74
C LYS A 19 21.78 0.86 8.32
N VAL A 20 21.59 -0.35 8.80
CA VAL A 20 20.38 -0.79 9.51
C VAL A 20 20.77 -1.22 10.92
N ILE A 21 20.20 -0.56 11.92
CA ILE A 21 20.39 -0.82 13.34
C ILE A 21 19.15 -1.51 13.91
N GLY A 22 19.30 -2.77 14.32
CA GLY A 22 18.27 -3.55 15.00
C GLY A 22 18.35 -3.39 16.51
N VAL A 23 17.32 -2.79 17.12
CA VAL A 23 17.32 -2.47 18.55
C VAL A 23 16.42 -3.41 19.35
N GLY A 24 16.99 -4.06 20.36
CA GLY A 24 16.31 -5.04 21.21
C GLY A 24 16.00 -6.36 20.48
N GLY A 25 15.22 -7.24 21.11
CA GLY A 25 14.95 -8.59 20.57
C GLY A 25 14.25 -8.59 19.21
N GLY A 26 13.14 -7.86 19.07
CA GLY A 26 12.38 -7.80 17.81
C GLY A 26 13.17 -7.15 16.68
N GLY A 27 13.86 -6.03 16.95
CA GLY A 27 14.73 -5.38 15.96
C GLY A 27 15.92 -6.24 15.57
N SER A 28 16.55 -6.92 16.54
CA SER A 28 17.64 -7.86 16.26
C SER A 28 17.18 -9.04 15.41
N ASN A 29 15.99 -9.58 15.66
CA ASN A 29 15.43 -10.67 14.85
C ASN A 29 15.19 -10.23 13.40
N ALA A 30 14.58 -9.06 13.22
CA ALA A 30 14.37 -8.49 11.89
C ALA A 30 15.68 -8.26 11.13
N VAL A 31 16.70 -7.69 11.78
CA VAL A 31 18.02 -7.51 11.16
C VAL A 31 18.73 -8.83 10.87
N ASN A 32 18.63 -9.80 11.77
CA ASN A 32 19.14 -11.14 11.52
C ASN A 32 18.45 -11.75 10.29
N HIS A 33 17.14 -11.59 10.16
CA HIS A 33 16.38 -12.06 9.01
C HIS A 33 16.84 -11.37 7.72
N MET A 34 16.95 -10.04 7.71
CA MET A 34 17.46 -9.25 6.59
C MET A 34 18.86 -9.71 6.15
N PHE A 35 19.74 -9.99 7.12
CA PHE A 35 21.08 -10.48 6.84
C PHE A 35 21.07 -11.86 6.16
N HIS A 36 20.21 -12.78 6.59
CA HIS A 36 20.06 -14.09 5.94
C HIS A 36 19.45 -14.00 4.54
N GLN A 37 18.56 -13.04 4.29
CA GLN A 37 17.98 -12.76 2.97
C GLN A 37 19.01 -12.15 2.00
N GLY A 38 20.18 -11.73 2.50
CA GLY A 38 21.30 -11.26 1.68
C GLY A 38 21.03 -9.93 0.99
N ILE A 39 20.33 -9.00 1.66
CA ILE A 39 20.19 -7.62 1.18
C ILE A 39 21.60 -7.04 0.99
N LYS A 40 21.85 -6.49 -0.19
CA LYS A 40 23.14 -5.90 -0.58
C LYS A 40 23.19 -4.41 -0.24
N ASP A 41 24.39 -3.85 -0.24
CA ASP A 41 24.65 -2.40 -0.15
C ASP A 41 24.18 -1.72 1.15
N VAL A 42 24.04 -2.52 2.21
CA VAL A 42 23.64 -2.08 3.55
C VAL A 42 24.50 -2.77 4.61
N ASP A 43 24.97 -1.99 5.59
CA ASP A 43 25.63 -2.55 6.77
C ASP A 43 24.63 -2.84 7.88
N PHE A 44 24.67 -4.03 8.45
CA PHE A 44 23.79 -4.45 9.53
C PHE A 44 24.46 -4.34 10.89
N ILE A 45 23.73 -3.78 11.86
CA ILE A 45 24.17 -3.59 13.24
C ILE A 45 23.06 -4.10 14.16
N VAL A 46 23.42 -4.83 15.22
CA VAL A 46 22.46 -5.23 16.26
C VAL A 46 22.83 -4.63 17.62
N CYS A 47 21.85 -4.03 18.29
CA CYS A 47 22.00 -3.37 19.58
C CYS A 47 21.05 -4.00 20.60
N ASN A 48 21.57 -4.61 21.66
CA ASN A 48 20.72 -5.27 22.66
C ASN A 48 21.32 -5.24 24.08
N THR A 49 20.44 -5.31 25.08
CA THR A 49 20.81 -5.48 26.50
C THR A 49 20.98 -6.94 26.89
N ASP A 50 20.47 -7.87 26.06
CA ASP A 50 20.61 -9.32 26.26
C ASP A 50 21.83 -9.84 25.51
N ALA A 51 22.86 -10.26 26.26
CA ALA A 51 24.11 -10.79 25.70
C ALA A 51 23.91 -12.13 24.97
N GLN A 52 22.96 -12.98 25.43
CA GLN A 52 22.69 -14.26 24.79
C GLN A 52 22.05 -14.07 23.42
N ALA A 53 21.21 -13.04 23.28
CA ALA A 53 20.61 -12.70 21.99
C ALA A 53 21.66 -12.17 21.00
N LEU A 54 22.63 -11.37 21.47
CA LEU A 54 23.72 -10.86 20.63
C LEU A 54 24.66 -11.97 20.18
N GLU A 55 25.03 -12.90 21.06
CA GLU A 55 25.94 -13.99 20.72
C GLU A 55 25.38 -14.86 19.58
N LYS A 56 24.08 -15.15 19.63
CA LYS A 56 23.36 -15.94 18.61
C LYS A 56 23.16 -15.24 17.27
N SER A 57 23.28 -13.91 17.22
CA SER A 57 23.10 -13.16 15.97
C SER A 57 24.21 -13.48 14.96
N PRO A 58 23.89 -13.72 13.67
CA PRO A 58 24.87 -13.89 12.61
C PRO A 58 25.53 -12.59 12.17
N VAL A 59 25.00 -11.43 12.61
CA VAL A 59 25.41 -10.10 12.16
C VAL A 59 26.82 -9.79 12.69
N PRO A 60 27.76 -9.31 11.86
CA PRO A 60 29.14 -9.04 12.30
C PRO A 60 29.23 -7.91 13.35
N LEU A 61 28.49 -6.81 13.15
CA LEU A 61 28.54 -5.65 14.01
C LEU A 61 27.50 -5.76 15.13
N LYS A 62 27.98 -5.88 16.37
CA LYS A 62 27.15 -6.08 17.56
C LYS A 62 27.53 -5.06 18.62
N VAL A 63 26.54 -4.41 19.21
CA VAL A 63 26.72 -3.45 20.31
C VAL A 63 25.89 -3.92 21.50
N GLN A 64 26.57 -4.32 22.57
CA GLN A 64 25.93 -4.57 23.83
C GLN A 64 25.72 -3.24 24.55
N ILE A 65 24.50 -2.98 25.00
CA ILE A 65 24.13 -1.77 25.74
C ILE A 65 23.71 -2.11 27.16
N GLY A 66 24.04 -1.27 28.14
CA GLY A 66 23.63 -1.42 29.54
C GLY A 66 24.23 -2.64 30.23
N ASP A 67 25.52 -2.94 29.98
CA ASP A 67 26.20 -4.06 30.63
C ASP A 67 26.27 -3.85 32.15
N ALA A 68 26.56 -2.63 32.61
CA ALA A 68 26.59 -2.31 34.04
C ALA A 68 25.21 -2.38 34.71
N LEU A 69 24.13 -2.07 33.97
CA LEU A 69 22.76 -2.02 34.49
C LEU A 69 22.06 -3.38 34.48
N THR A 70 22.31 -4.20 33.47
CA THR A 70 21.54 -5.42 33.21
C THR A 70 22.35 -6.70 33.39
N GLU A 71 23.68 -6.61 33.53
CA GLU A 71 24.61 -7.74 33.54
C GLU A 71 24.40 -8.68 32.33
N GLY A 72 24.00 -8.10 31.19
CA GLY A 72 23.69 -8.84 29.96
C GLY A 72 22.40 -9.68 29.99
N ARG A 73 21.51 -9.48 30.99
CA ARG A 73 20.26 -10.25 31.16
C ARG A 73 19.03 -9.60 30.52
N GLY A 74 19.20 -8.45 29.89
CA GLY A 74 18.11 -7.70 29.24
C GLY A 74 17.34 -6.75 30.17
N ALA A 75 16.51 -5.89 29.56
CA ALA A 75 15.79 -4.81 30.26
C ALA A 75 14.49 -5.23 30.99
N GLY A 76 14.15 -6.53 31.04
CA GLY A 76 13.01 -7.04 31.83
C GLY A 76 11.64 -6.44 31.47
N ASN A 77 11.40 -6.10 30.20
CA ASN A 77 10.18 -5.42 29.73
C ASN A 77 9.90 -4.06 30.41
N LYS A 78 10.96 -3.32 30.75
CA LYS A 78 10.91 -1.96 31.30
C LYS A 78 11.60 -1.01 30.31
N PRO A 79 10.86 -0.12 29.63
CA PRO A 79 11.42 0.86 28.71
C PRO A 79 12.48 1.77 29.36
N ASP A 80 12.29 2.19 30.61
CA ASP A 80 13.24 3.06 31.31
C ASP A 80 14.63 2.43 31.43
N ILE A 81 14.71 1.13 31.73
CA ILE A 81 15.99 0.41 31.77
C ILE A 81 16.63 0.34 30.37
N GLY A 82 15.83 0.11 29.33
CA GLY A 82 16.31 0.13 27.95
C GLY A 82 16.87 1.50 27.54
N ARG A 83 16.25 2.57 28.03
CA ARG A 83 16.67 3.96 27.80
C ARG A 83 18.00 4.25 28.50
N GLU A 84 18.10 3.96 29.79
CA GLU A 84 19.34 4.16 30.57
C GLU A 84 20.50 3.33 30.00
N ALA A 85 20.23 2.09 29.59
CA ALA A 85 21.20 1.23 28.92
C ALA A 85 21.73 1.84 27.61
N ALA A 86 20.85 2.47 26.81
CA ALA A 86 21.27 3.13 25.58
C ALA A 86 22.13 4.38 25.85
N ILE A 87 21.80 5.15 26.89
CA ILE A 87 22.57 6.34 27.30
C ILE A 87 23.99 5.94 27.75
N GLU A 88 24.11 4.83 28.49
CA GLU A 88 25.40 4.32 28.98
C GLU A 88 26.41 4.06 27.84
N ASN A 89 25.94 3.49 26.72
CA ASN A 89 26.79 3.04 25.62
C ASN A 89 26.54 3.79 24.30
N ILE A 90 26.00 5.01 24.37
CA ILE A 90 25.62 5.77 23.16
C ILE A 90 26.81 6.08 22.26
N ASP A 91 27.98 6.32 22.86
CA ASP A 91 29.22 6.60 22.12
C ASP A 91 29.66 5.41 21.26
N ASP A 92 29.42 4.18 21.72
CA ASP A 92 29.76 2.98 20.97
C ASP A 92 28.78 2.77 19.80
N VAL A 93 27.49 3.04 20.03
CA VAL A 93 26.49 3.04 18.95
C VAL A 93 26.85 4.10 17.90
N ASN A 94 27.22 5.31 18.31
CA ASN A 94 27.58 6.41 17.41
C ASN A 94 28.80 6.09 16.55
N LYS A 95 29.84 5.47 17.12
CA LYS A 95 31.03 5.09 16.35
C LYS A 95 30.68 4.16 15.20
N VAL A 96 29.83 3.17 15.45
CA VAL A 96 29.45 2.17 14.44
C VAL A 96 28.43 2.74 13.46
N ALA A 97 27.52 3.60 13.93
CA ALA A 97 26.51 4.25 13.11
C ALA A 97 27.08 5.33 12.18
N ALA A 98 28.07 6.11 12.64
CA ALA A 98 28.60 7.26 11.89
C ALA A 98 29.60 6.89 10.80
N ASP A 99 30.17 5.69 10.83
CA ASP A 99 31.21 5.27 9.89
C ASP A 99 30.68 5.23 8.44
N ASN A 100 31.04 6.24 7.64
CA ASN A 100 30.62 6.42 6.24
C ASN A 100 29.09 6.46 5.99
N ALA A 101 28.26 6.61 7.03
CA ALA A 101 26.80 6.60 6.87
C ALA A 101 26.23 7.96 6.44
N LYS A 102 25.36 7.93 5.43
CA LYS A 102 24.49 9.06 5.05
C LYS A 102 23.05 8.85 5.50
N MET A 103 22.66 7.60 5.69
CA MET A 103 21.32 7.20 6.10
C MET A 103 21.38 6.01 7.04
N VAL A 104 20.54 6.05 8.08
CA VAL A 104 20.44 4.97 9.06
C VAL A 104 18.97 4.59 9.25
N PHE A 105 18.68 3.30 9.06
CA PHE A 105 17.42 2.69 9.42
C PHE A 105 17.48 2.16 10.85
N ILE A 106 16.56 2.59 11.69
CA ILE A 106 16.43 2.09 13.06
C ILE A 106 15.21 1.18 13.10
N THR A 107 15.43 -0.12 13.26
CA THR A 107 14.34 -1.10 13.38
C THR A 107 14.16 -1.57 14.82
N ALA A 108 12.92 -1.53 15.30
CA ALA A 108 12.59 -1.93 16.65
C ALA A 108 11.16 -2.49 16.75
N GLY A 109 11.03 -3.61 17.46
CA GLY A 109 9.74 -4.10 17.92
C GLY A 109 9.29 -3.32 19.15
N MET A 110 8.21 -2.54 19.03
CA MET A 110 7.71 -1.71 20.12
C MET A 110 6.86 -2.52 21.11
N GLY A 111 6.81 -2.07 22.36
CA GLY A 111 6.11 -2.75 23.46
C GLY A 111 6.98 -3.64 24.34
N GLY A 112 8.28 -3.73 24.05
CA GLY A 112 9.28 -4.38 24.90
C GLY A 112 9.97 -3.40 25.87
N GLY A 113 11.05 -3.85 26.51
CA GLY A 113 11.91 -2.98 27.32
C GLY A 113 12.98 -2.29 26.47
N THR A 114 13.87 -3.08 25.87
CA THR A 114 15.03 -2.58 25.13
C THR A 114 14.64 -1.77 23.90
N GLY A 115 13.89 -2.34 22.96
CA GLY A 115 13.52 -1.65 21.72
C GLY A 115 12.79 -0.33 21.97
N THR A 116 11.79 -0.35 22.85
CA THR A 116 10.95 0.82 23.16
C THR A 116 11.71 1.93 23.88
N GLY A 117 12.66 1.59 24.77
CA GLY A 117 13.44 2.58 25.52
C GLY A 117 14.68 3.08 24.79
N ALA A 118 15.40 2.17 24.12
CA ALA A 118 16.69 2.47 23.49
C ALA A 118 16.55 3.10 22.10
N ALA A 119 15.56 2.69 21.30
CA ALA A 119 15.44 3.18 19.92
C ALA A 119 15.26 4.71 19.83
N PRO A 120 14.46 5.39 20.68
CA PRO A 120 14.38 6.85 20.67
C PRO A 120 15.71 7.54 20.98
N VAL A 121 16.51 6.99 21.91
CA VAL A 121 17.81 7.56 22.30
C VAL A 121 18.82 7.42 21.15
N ILE A 122 18.85 6.24 20.54
CA ILE A 122 19.71 5.97 19.38
C ILE A 122 19.31 6.88 18.21
N ALA A 123 18.02 7.02 17.93
CA ALA A 123 17.50 7.90 16.89
C ALA A 123 17.90 9.36 17.11
N GLN A 124 17.75 9.85 18.35
CA GLN A 124 18.16 11.20 18.71
C GLN A 124 19.63 11.43 18.40
N SER A 125 20.50 10.53 18.86
CA SER A 125 21.94 10.64 18.71
C SER A 125 22.36 10.60 17.23
N VAL A 126 21.79 9.69 16.45
CA VAL A 126 22.08 9.58 15.00
C VAL A 126 21.60 10.81 14.24
N LYS A 127 20.42 11.35 14.58
CA LYS A 127 19.90 12.58 13.97
C LYS A 127 20.75 13.80 14.31
N GLU A 128 21.28 13.89 15.54
CA GLU A 128 22.20 14.96 15.96
C GLU A 128 23.53 14.93 15.19
N LEU A 129 23.95 13.76 14.67
CA LEU A 129 25.10 13.63 13.77
C LEU A 129 24.83 14.12 12.33
N GLY A 130 23.60 14.53 12.01
CA GLY A 130 23.21 15.00 10.68
C GLY A 130 22.97 13.88 9.66
N ILE A 131 22.75 12.65 10.13
CA ILE A 131 22.47 11.48 9.30
C ILE A 131 20.95 11.36 9.10
N LEU A 132 20.50 11.09 7.86
CA LEU A 132 19.09 10.89 7.56
C LEU A 132 18.56 9.68 8.36
N THR A 133 17.69 9.93 9.33
CA THR A 133 17.28 8.92 10.31
C THR A 133 15.86 8.46 10.05
N VAL A 134 15.71 7.21 9.64
CA VAL A 134 14.40 6.60 9.35
C VAL A 134 14.15 5.48 10.35
N ALA A 135 13.03 5.53 11.07
CA ALA A 135 12.65 4.44 11.98
C ALA A 135 11.59 3.55 11.33
N ILE A 136 11.81 2.23 11.40
CA ILE A 136 10.86 1.21 10.96
C ILE A 136 10.45 0.39 12.18
N VAL A 137 9.25 0.63 12.69
CA VAL A 137 8.82 0.11 13.99
C VAL A 137 7.56 -0.73 13.87
N THR A 138 7.47 -1.80 14.66
CA THR A 138 6.27 -2.65 14.71
C THR A 138 5.46 -2.42 15.96
N ILE A 139 4.15 -2.42 15.82
CA ILE A 139 3.19 -2.48 16.93
C ILE A 139 2.87 -3.95 17.21
N PRO A 140 2.90 -4.39 18.48
CA PRO A 140 2.74 -5.79 18.84
C PRO A 140 1.33 -6.31 18.53
N PHE A 141 1.19 -7.63 18.42
CA PHE A 141 -0.12 -8.25 18.23
C PHE A 141 -1.02 -8.03 19.46
N ARG A 142 -2.35 -7.98 19.26
CA ARG A 142 -3.29 -7.79 20.38
C ARG A 142 -3.18 -8.87 21.46
N PHE A 143 -2.83 -10.10 21.10
CA PHE A 143 -2.68 -11.21 22.05
C PHE A 143 -1.47 -11.05 22.98
N GLU A 144 -0.48 -10.21 22.65
CA GLU A 144 0.70 -9.99 23.50
C GLU A 144 0.38 -9.15 24.74
N GLY A 145 -0.79 -8.52 24.76
CA GLY A 145 -1.37 -7.86 25.93
C GLY A 145 -1.34 -6.33 25.87
N GLN A 146 -2.33 -5.74 26.55
CA GLN A 146 -2.58 -4.29 26.55
C GLN A 146 -1.42 -3.45 27.10
N ARG A 147 -0.63 -4.02 28.03
CA ARG A 147 0.55 -3.34 28.57
C ARG A 147 1.59 -3.07 27.48
N ARG A 148 1.87 -4.06 26.62
CA ARG A 148 2.85 -3.90 25.52
C ARG A 148 2.36 -2.90 24.48
N ILE A 149 1.06 -2.92 24.14
CA ILE A 149 0.47 -1.95 23.22
C ILE A 149 0.64 -0.52 23.76
N ARG A 150 0.35 -0.28 25.05
CA ARG A 150 0.52 1.04 25.65
C ARG A 150 1.97 1.50 25.61
N GLN A 151 2.91 0.64 26.00
CA GLN A 151 4.33 0.91 25.92
C GLN A 151 4.77 1.21 24.48
N ALA A 152 4.20 0.50 23.50
CA ALA A 152 4.51 0.73 22.09
C ALA A 152 4.07 2.12 21.63
N ILE A 153 2.86 2.54 21.98
CA ILE A 153 2.33 3.87 21.63
C ILE A 153 3.18 4.98 22.27
N GLU A 154 3.56 4.81 23.54
CA GLU A 154 4.45 5.74 24.25
C GLU A 154 5.83 5.84 23.58
N GLY A 155 6.43 4.69 23.24
CA GLY A 155 7.73 4.65 22.53
C GLY A 155 7.66 5.23 21.12
N ILE A 156 6.59 4.96 20.38
CA ILE A 156 6.34 5.55 19.06
C ILE A 156 6.22 7.07 19.16
N THR A 157 5.45 7.57 20.13
CA THR A 157 5.31 9.01 20.35
C THR A 157 6.65 9.68 20.66
N GLU A 158 7.54 8.98 21.36
CA GLU A 158 8.86 9.50 21.68
C GLU A 158 9.81 9.47 20.47
N ILE A 159 9.93 8.33 19.77
CA ILE A 159 10.85 8.21 18.62
C ILE A 159 10.47 9.16 17.48
N THR A 160 9.18 9.45 17.28
CA THR A 160 8.70 10.42 16.26
C THR A 160 9.37 11.79 16.39
N LYS A 161 9.74 12.22 17.60
CA LYS A 161 10.39 13.51 17.83
C LYS A 161 11.85 13.53 17.37
N HIS A 162 12.45 12.35 17.22
CA HIS A 162 13.88 12.16 17.04
C HIS A 162 14.26 11.52 15.70
N VAL A 163 13.29 11.33 14.80
CA VAL A 163 13.51 10.79 13.46
C VAL A 163 13.10 11.80 12.39
N ASP A 164 13.59 11.61 11.19
CA ASP A 164 13.14 12.38 10.02
C ASP A 164 11.85 11.77 9.44
N SER A 165 11.82 10.45 9.35
CA SER A 165 10.70 9.67 8.85
C SER A 165 10.42 8.45 9.73
N LEU A 166 9.15 8.10 9.91
CA LEU A 166 8.71 6.97 10.73
C LEU A 166 7.75 6.09 9.94
N LEU A 167 8.16 4.84 9.67
CA LEU A 167 7.30 3.80 9.13
C LEU A 167 6.76 2.93 10.27
N VAL A 168 5.44 2.91 10.43
CA VAL A 168 4.75 2.16 11.49
C VAL A 168 4.02 0.96 10.90
N ILE A 169 4.47 -0.24 11.27
CA ILE A 169 3.89 -1.50 10.83
C ILE A 169 3.00 -2.06 11.94
N ASN A 170 1.75 -2.34 11.62
CA ASN A 170 0.79 -2.89 12.57
C ASN A 170 0.70 -4.41 12.43
N ASN A 171 1.24 -5.17 13.38
CA ASN A 171 1.21 -6.63 13.31
C ASN A 171 -0.22 -7.20 13.35
N GLU A 172 -1.19 -6.45 13.89
CA GLU A 172 -2.60 -6.86 13.85
C GLU A 172 -3.13 -6.93 12.41
N LYS A 173 -2.66 -6.05 11.51
CA LYS A 173 -3.04 -6.05 10.08
C LYS A 173 -2.52 -7.29 9.36
N LEU A 174 -1.36 -7.81 9.76
CA LEU A 174 -0.84 -9.07 9.24
C LEU A 174 -1.81 -10.22 9.55
N ARG A 175 -2.41 -10.24 10.75
CA ARG A 175 -3.41 -11.26 11.09
C ARG A 175 -4.71 -11.11 10.28
N GLU A 176 -5.13 -9.89 9.98
CA GLU A 176 -6.32 -9.64 9.14
C GLU A 176 -6.13 -10.17 7.71
N ILE A 177 -4.93 -10.05 7.16
CA ILE A 177 -4.62 -10.41 5.76
C ILE A 177 -4.29 -11.89 5.61
N TYR A 178 -3.45 -12.44 6.50
CA TYR A 178 -2.97 -13.83 6.40
C TYR A 178 -3.80 -14.84 7.21
N GLY A 179 -4.72 -14.36 8.07
CA GLY A 179 -5.59 -15.21 8.87
C GLY A 179 -4.89 -15.86 10.08
N ASP A 180 -5.23 -17.11 10.35
CA ASP A 180 -4.75 -17.86 11.52
C ASP A 180 -3.39 -18.51 11.23
N LEU A 181 -2.32 -17.74 11.45
CA LEU A 181 -0.93 -18.22 11.38
C LEU A 181 -0.47 -18.79 12.73
N LYS A 182 0.44 -19.77 12.71
CA LYS A 182 1.14 -20.17 13.94
C LYS A 182 1.99 -19.02 14.46
N ILE A 183 2.25 -18.99 15.77
CA ILE A 183 3.01 -17.91 16.42
C ILE A 183 4.37 -17.66 15.74
N SER A 184 5.13 -18.72 15.44
CA SER A 184 6.43 -18.58 14.77
C SER A 184 6.32 -18.04 13.34
N GLU A 185 5.30 -18.49 12.62
CA GLU A 185 5.01 -18.05 11.25
C GLU A 185 4.58 -16.58 11.27
N ALA A 186 3.74 -16.16 12.22
CA ALA A 186 3.28 -14.78 12.36
C ALA A 186 4.42 -13.79 12.63
N PHE A 187 5.37 -14.13 13.51
CA PHE A 187 6.56 -13.30 13.73
C PHE A 187 7.50 -13.30 12.52
N SER A 188 7.69 -14.45 11.86
CA SER A 188 8.46 -14.51 10.62
C SER A 188 7.86 -13.62 9.53
N THR A 189 6.54 -13.61 9.37
CA THR A 189 5.85 -12.73 8.43
C THR A 189 6.02 -11.26 8.80
N ALA A 190 6.06 -10.91 10.09
CA ALA A 190 6.39 -9.54 10.52
C ALA A 190 7.84 -9.17 10.16
N ASP A 191 8.78 -10.09 10.32
CA ASP A 191 10.18 -9.91 9.93
C ASP A 191 10.33 -9.79 8.40
N ASP A 192 9.56 -10.56 7.61
CA ASP A 192 9.50 -10.46 6.14
C ASP A 192 9.03 -9.06 5.71
N ILE A 193 7.99 -8.54 6.37
CA ILE A 193 7.43 -7.22 6.08
C ILE A 193 8.42 -6.10 6.43
N LEU A 194 9.15 -6.22 7.53
CA LEU A 194 10.25 -5.32 7.87
C LEU A 194 11.37 -5.38 6.83
N THR A 195 11.69 -6.59 6.36
CA THR A 195 12.70 -6.83 5.34
C THR A 195 12.32 -6.17 4.02
N ILE A 196 11.08 -6.35 3.55
CA ILE A 196 10.56 -5.69 2.35
C ILE A 196 10.66 -4.17 2.50
N ALA A 197 10.33 -3.63 3.68
CA ALA A 197 10.40 -2.20 3.91
C ALA A 197 11.82 -1.64 3.84
N ALA A 198 12.76 -2.25 4.57
CA ALA A 198 14.16 -1.82 4.56
C ALA A 198 14.81 -2.03 3.19
N LYS A 199 14.54 -3.17 2.54
CA LYS A 199 15.03 -3.50 1.20
C LYS A 199 14.52 -2.50 0.16
N GLY A 200 13.22 -2.23 0.13
CA GLY A 200 12.63 -1.32 -0.86
C GLY A 200 13.19 0.09 -0.79
N ILE A 201 13.42 0.65 0.41
CA ILE A 201 14.03 1.98 0.54
C ILE A 201 15.53 1.94 0.19
N ALA A 202 16.25 0.89 0.60
CA ALA A 202 17.67 0.75 0.29
C ALA A 202 17.92 0.60 -1.22
N GLU A 203 17.11 -0.21 -1.92
CA GLU A 203 17.24 -0.46 -3.35
C GLU A 203 17.01 0.80 -4.20
N ILE A 204 16.10 1.69 -3.77
CA ILE A 204 15.87 2.99 -4.43
C ILE A 204 17.15 3.81 -4.57
N ILE A 205 18.03 3.73 -3.56
CA ILE A 205 19.23 4.56 -3.46
C ILE A 205 20.45 3.82 -4.04
N THR A 206 20.53 2.52 -3.81
CA THR A 206 21.74 1.71 -4.07
C THR A 206 21.73 1.10 -5.47
N VAL A 207 20.56 0.74 -6.00
CA VAL A 207 20.45 0.09 -7.30
C VAL A 207 20.33 1.14 -8.39
N THR A 208 21.29 1.15 -9.30
CA THR A 208 21.28 2.03 -10.46
C THR A 208 20.39 1.47 -11.57
N GLY A 209 19.41 2.22 -12.04
CA GLY A 209 18.68 2.01 -13.29
C GLY A 209 18.87 3.14 -14.30
N HIS A 210 17.91 3.28 -15.23
CA HIS A 210 17.96 4.31 -16.29
C HIS A 210 17.58 5.70 -15.78
N VAL A 211 16.61 5.77 -14.87
CA VAL A 211 16.17 6.97 -14.15
C VAL A 211 16.46 6.72 -12.67
N ASN A 212 17.65 7.12 -12.24
CA ASN A 212 18.02 7.06 -10.84
C ASN A 212 17.36 8.20 -10.09
N VAL A 213 16.71 7.86 -8.98
CA VAL A 213 16.41 8.84 -7.94
C VAL A 213 17.70 9.05 -7.18
N ASP A 214 18.18 10.28 -7.10
CA ASP A 214 19.40 10.55 -6.34
C ASP A 214 19.13 10.58 -4.83
N PHE A 215 20.19 10.51 -4.04
CA PHE A 215 20.05 10.57 -2.58
C PHE A 215 19.44 11.90 -2.11
N ALA A 216 19.63 13.00 -2.86
CA ALA A 216 19.11 14.31 -2.48
C ALA A 216 17.58 14.38 -2.66
N ASP A 217 17.03 13.72 -3.67
CA ASP A 217 15.59 13.56 -3.90
C ASP A 217 14.96 12.73 -2.77
N VAL A 218 15.55 11.58 -2.42
CA VAL A 218 15.08 10.76 -1.30
C VAL A 218 15.17 11.53 0.02
N GLN A 219 16.29 12.24 0.24
CA GLN A 219 16.46 13.10 1.40
C GLN A 219 15.39 14.19 1.45
N THR A 220 15.09 14.85 0.33
CA THR A 220 14.06 15.91 0.27
C THR A 220 12.67 15.39 0.63
N VAL A 221 12.32 14.18 0.19
CA VAL A 221 11.02 13.56 0.47
C VAL A 221 10.91 13.06 1.92
N MET A 222 11.97 12.46 2.44
CA MET A 222 11.94 11.78 3.75
C MET A 222 12.37 12.68 4.91
N GLN A 223 13.10 13.77 4.66
CA GLN A 223 13.61 14.65 5.71
C GLN A 223 12.45 15.40 6.40
N ASN A 224 12.32 15.20 7.71
CA ASN A 224 11.23 15.74 8.53
C ASN A 224 9.83 15.47 7.97
N SER A 225 9.65 14.34 7.28
CA SER A 225 8.38 13.95 6.67
C SER A 225 7.36 13.45 7.69
N GLY A 226 7.81 13.12 8.91
CA GLY A 226 6.96 12.56 9.97
C GLY A 226 6.59 11.10 9.67
N VAL A 227 5.31 10.77 9.78
CA VAL A 227 4.84 9.41 9.51
C VAL A 227 4.86 9.14 8.01
N ALA A 228 5.41 7.98 7.64
CA ALA A 228 5.44 7.46 6.29
C ALA A 228 4.61 6.17 6.20
N LEU A 229 4.01 5.95 5.04
CA LEU A 229 3.35 4.70 4.67
C LEU A 229 4.08 4.11 3.47
N MET A 230 4.15 2.78 3.39
CA MET A 230 4.83 2.08 2.32
C MET A 230 3.92 1.01 1.74
N GLY A 231 4.01 0.76 0.45
CA GLY A 231 3.35 -0.34 -0.23
C GLY A 231 4.33 -0.98 -1.20
N ALA A 232 4.36 -2.31 -1.25
CA ALA A 232 5.19 -3.03 -2.21
C ALA A 232 4.44 -4.26 -2.72
N ALA A 233 4.50 -4.49 -4.03
CA ALA A 233 3.92 -5.66 -4.67
C ALA A 233 4.57 -5.96 -6.03
N SER A 234 4.39 -7.19 -6.51
CA SER A 234 4.85 -7.62 -7.83
C SER A 234 3.69 -8.21 -8.61
N ALA A 235 3.52 -7.80 -9.86
CA ALA A 235 2.49 -8.34 -10.74
C ALA A 235 3.07 -8.73 -12.11
N GLU A 236 2.33 -9.60 -12.81
CA GLU A 236 2.68 -10.15 -14.13
C GLU A 236 1.48 -10.05 -15.07
N GLY A 237 1.72 -10.10 -16.39
CA GLY A 237 0.70 -10.10 -17.43
C GLY A 237 0.49 -8.73 -18.10
N PRO A 238 -0.56 -8.59 -18.93
CA PRO A 238 -0.77 -7.40 -19.78
C PRO A 238 -1.06 -6.12 -18.99
N ASP A 239 -1.64 -6.25 -17.79
CA ASP A 239 -1.94 -5.14 -16.88
C ASP A 239 -1.00 -5.14 -15.67
N ARG A 240 0.21 -5.71 -15.80
CA ARG A 240 1.18 -5.85 -14.70
C ARG A 240 1.45 -4.53 -13.98
N ALA A 241 1.54 -3.42 -14.73
CA ALA A 241 1.85 -2.12 -14.15
C ALA A 241 0.78 -1.61 -13.17
N ILE A 242 -0.48 -1.58 -13.61
CA ILE A 242 -1.57 -1.10 -12.76
C ILE A 242 -1.90 -2.08 -11.63
N ASN A 243 -1.74 -3.38 -11.88
CA ASN A 243 -1.96 -4.41 -10.87
C ASN A 243 -0.90 -4.33 -9.77
N ALA A 244 0.38 -4.09 -10.12
CA ALA A 244 1.44 -3.90 -9.14
C ALA A 244 1.14 -2.71 -8.21
N ILE A 245 0.67 -1.57 -8.74
CA ILE A 245 0.29 -0.42 -7.91
C ILE A 245 -0.94 -0.70 -7.05
N LYS A 246 -1.99 -1.33 -7.60
CA LYS A 246 -3.19 -1.69 -6.82
C LYS A 246 -2.86 -2.63 -5.67
N GLU A 247 -2.04 -3.64 -5.93
CA GLU A 247 -1.61 -4.58 -4.90
C GLU A 247 -0.70 -3.89 -3.88
N ALA A 248 0.22 -3.03 -4.32
CA ALA A 248 1.08 -2.24 -3.44
C ALA A 248 0.25 -1.35 -2.50
N LEU A 249 -0.81 -0.70 -3.02
CA LEU A 249 -1.71 0.13 -2.22
C LEU A 249 -2.61 -0.67 -1.27
N SER A 250 -2.83 -1.95 -1.57
CA SER A 250 -3.53 -2.89 -0.68
C SER A 250 -2.60 -3.65 0.28
N SER A 251 -1.30 -3.36 0.23
CA SER A 251 -0.27 -4.08 0.99
C SER A 251 -0.44 -3.86 2.50
N PRO A 252 -0.13 -4.86 3.36
CA PRO A 252 -0.16 -4.71 4.82
C PRO A 252 0.67 -3.53 5.37
N LEU A 253 1.64 -3.06 4.58
CA LEU A 253 2.50 -1.93 4.91
C LEU A 253 1.77 -0.57 4.84
N LEU A 254 0.60 -0.52 4.18
CA LEU A 254 -0.26 0.66 4.05
C LEU A 254 -1.47 0.52 4.98
N ASN A 255 -1.42 1.23 6.10
CA ASN A 255 -2.51 1.22 7.07
C ASN A 255 -3.78 1.84 6.45
N ASN A 256 -4.79 1.01 6.16
CA ASN A 256 -6.11 1.35 5.61
C ASN A 256 -6.14 1.77 4.13
N ASN A 257 -5.12 1.42 3.33
CA ASN A 257 -5.09 1.62 1.87
C ASN A 257 -5.32 3.07 1.41
N ASP A 258 -5.19 4.06 2.29
CA ASP A 258 -5.47 5.46 1.97
C ASP A 258 -4.18 6.27 2.03
N ILE A 259 -3.79 6.80 0.87
CA ILE A 259 -2.66 7.73 0.72
C ILE A 259 -3.13 9.16 0.48
N ASN A 260 -4.43 9.44 0.62
CA ASN A 260 -4.98 10.77 0.48
C ASN A 260 -4.36 11.73 1.51
N GLY A 261 -3.97 12.92 1.04
CA GLY A 261 -3.31 13.91 1.88
C GLY A 261 -1.82 13.68 2.09
N ALA A 262 -1.21 12.70 1.40
CA ALA A 262 0.24 12.65 1.26
C ALA A 262 0.72 13.90 0.50
N LYS A 263 1.82 14.51 0.97
CA LYS A 263 2.45 15.65 0.28
C LYS A 263 3.47 15.20 -0.74
N ASN A 264 4.15 14.08 -0.46
CA ASN A 264 5.17 13.54 -1.33
C ASN A 264 4.94 12.04 -1.52
N ILE A 265 5.18 11.56 -2.73
CA ILE A 265 5.16 10.14 -3.07
C ILE A 265 6.44 9.79 -3.79
N LEU A 266 7.10 8.73 -3.34
CA LEU A 266 8.25 8.13 -3.98
C LEU A 266 7.83 6.78 -4.56
N LEU A 267 7.89 6.66 -5.88
CA LEU A 267 7.61 5.45 -6.63
C LEU A 267 8.92 4.84 -7.13
N HIS A 268 9.13 3.55 -6.87
CA HIS A 268 10.22 2.80 -7.44
C HIS A 268 9.69 1.60 -8.21
N ILE A 269 10.15 1.46 -9.44
CA ILE A 269 9.72 0.39 -10.34
C ILE A 269 10.92 -0.46 -10.68
N THR A 270 10.86 -1.75 -10.39
CA THR A 270 11.86 -2.72 -10.81
C THR A 270 11.23 -3.65 -11.85
N SER A 271 11.88 -3.81 -13.00
CA SER A 271 11.44 -4.70 -14.08
C SER A 271 12.61 -5.52 -14.64
N GLY A 272 12.32 -6.55 -15.44
CA GLY A 272 13.35 -7.22 -16.24
C GLY A 272 13.97 -6.27 -17.28
N SER A 273 15.13 -6.65 -17.82
CA SER A 273 15.79 -5.90 -18.89
C SER A 273 15.25 -6.27 -20.29
N GLY A 274 15.38 -5.35 -21.26
CA GLY A 274 15.12 -5.66 -22.67
C GLY A 274 13.62 -5.72 -23.00
N GLU A 275 13.12 -6.89 -23.44
CA GLU A 275 11.70 -7.03 -23.83
C GLU A 275 10.74 -7.00 -22.63
N ASP A 276 11.25 -7.32 -21.44
CA ASP A 276 10.48 -7.32 -20.19
C ASP A 276 10.49 -5.97 -19.46
N GLU A 277 11.22 -4.98 -19.97
CA GLU A 277 11.33 -3.64 -19.40
C GLU A 277 9.98 -2.92 -19.36
N VAL A 278 9.77 -2.12 -18.31
CA VAL A 278 8.56 -1.29 -18.19
C VAL A 278 8.51 -0.21 -19.28
N SER A 279 7.37 -0.10 -19.94
CA SER A 279 7.14 0.91 -20.99
C SER A 279 6.73 2.27 -20.42
N MET A 280 6.91 3.33 -21.20
CA MET A 280 6.49 4.68 -20.81
C MET A 280 4.99 4.78 -20.56
N ASP A 281 4.18 4.05 -21.33
CA ASP A 281 2.72 4.02 -21.16
C ASP A 281 2.34 3.34 -19.85
N GLU A 282 3.02 2.25 -19.47
CA GLU A 282 2.84 1.58 -18.18
C GLU A 282 3.16 2.52 -17.00
N VAL A 283 4.29 3.23 -17.04
CA VAL A 283 4.66 4.22 -16.01
C VAL A 283 3.65 5.36 -15.95
N GLY A 284 3.16 5.83 -17.10
CA GLY A 284 2.12 6.87 -17.17
C GLY A 284 0.83 6.47 -16.44
N VAL A 285 0.37 5.24 -16.65
CA VAL A 285 -0.82 4.69 -15.98
C VAL A 285 -0.60 4.54 -14.48
N MET A 286 0.58 4.08 -14.05
CA MET A 286 0.93 4.01 -12.63
C MET A 286 0.88 5.38 -11.95
N ASN A 287 1.49 6.39 -12.60
CA ASN A 287 1.55 7.75 -12.07
C ASN A 287 0.16 8.39 -11.97
N GLU A 288 -0.69 8.21 -12.98
CA GLU A 288 -2.07 8.71 -12.96
C GLU A 288 -2.87 8.09 -11.80
N TYR A 289 -2.75 6.77 -11.61
CA TYR A 289 -3.44 6.07 -10.52
C TYR A 289 -2.98 6.52 -9.13
N LEU A 290 -1.67 6.71 -8.93
CA LEU A 290 -1.13 7.20 -7.65
C LEU A 290 -1.54 8.64 -7.37
N GLN A 291 -1.52 9.50 -8.38
CA GLN A 291 -1.97 10.88 -8.25
C GLN A 291 -3.45 10.96 -7.89
N GLU A 292 -4.29 10.13 -8.51
CA GLU A 292 -5.71 10.02 -8.17
C GLU A 292 -5.91 9.57 -6.72
N ALA A 293 -5.21 8.51 -6.29
CA ALA A 293 -5.29 7.99 -4.92
C ALA A 293 -4.79 8.99 -3.87
N ALA A 294 -3.82 9.84 -4.21
CA ALA A 294 -3.27 10.87 -3.34
C ALA A 294 -4.12 12.15 -3.27
N GLY A 295 -5.05 12.34 -4.20
CA GLY A 295 -5.87 13.55 -4.32
C GLY A 295 -5.27 14.65 -5.20
N TYR A 296 -4.33 14.34 -6.10
CA TYR A 296 -3.64 15.25 -7.03
C TYR A 296 -2.85 16.40 -6.38
N THR A 297 -2.58 16.31 -5.07
CA THR A 297 -1.84 17.32 -4.32
C THR A 297 -0.41 16.89 -3.98
N ALA A 298 -0.02 15.66 -4.33
CA ALA A 298 1.26 15.09 -3.94
C ALA A 298 2.33 15.31 -5.02
N ASP A 299 3.51 15.74 -4.59
CA ASP A 299 4.72 15.74 -5.40
C ASP A 299 5.21 14.30 -5.59
N LEU A 300 5.15 13.82 -6.83
CA LEU A 300 5.51 12.44 -7.19
C LEU A 300 6.92 12.40 -7.77
N ILE A 301 7.82 11.73 -7.07
CA ILE A 301 9.15 11.36 -7.55
C ILE A 301 9.09 9.89 -7.95
N TRP A 302 9.65 9.54 -9.10
CA TRP A 302 9.70 8.15 -9.54
C TRP A 302 11.08 7.78 -10.06
N GLY A 303 11.46 6.52 -9.84
CA GLY A 303 12.68 5.91 -10.35
C GLY A 303 12.40 4.53 -10.93
N ASN A 304 13.31 4.07 -11.79
CA ASN A 304 13.28 2.70 -12.28
C ASN A 304 14.63 2.00 -12.09
N SER A 305 14.57 0.68 -11.91
CA SER A 305 15.71 -0.22 -11.79
C SER A 305 15.46 -1.51 -12.56
N HIS A 306 16.54 -2.24 -12.84
CA HIS A 306 16.49 -3.50 -13.57
C HIS A 306 16.88 -4.66 -12.66
N ASP A 307 16.09 -5.72 -12.72
CA ASP A 307 16.40 -7.00 -12.10
C ASP A 307 15.99 -8.14 -13.04
N ASP A 308 16.98 -8.77 -13.67
CA ASP A 308 16.78 -9.87 -14.61
C ASP A 308 16.13 -11.10 -13.95
N SER A 309 16.13 -11.20 -12.60
CA SER A 309 15.44 -12.27 -11.89
C SER A 309 13.91 -12.15 -11.93
N LEU A 310 13.37 -10.97 -12.25
CA LEU A 310 11.93 -10.72 -12.35
C LEU A 310 11.32 -11.27 -13.65
N GLY A 311 12.11 -11.42 -14.73
CA GLY A 311 11.58 -11.71 -16.07
C GLY A 311 10.45 -10.73 -16.42
N GLY A 312 9.31 -11.25 -16.89
CA GLY A 312 8.14 -10.45 -17.26
C GLY A 312 7.38 -9.77 -16.11
N LYS A 313 7.82 -9.89 -14.86
CA LYS A 313 7.17 -9.25 -13.70
C LYS A 313 7.62 -7.81 -13.51
N VAL A 314 6.72 -7.01 -12.94
CA VAL A 314 7.02 -5.64 -12.50
C VAL A 314 6.81 -5.59 -10.99
N HIS A 315 7.85 -5.18 -10.27
CA HIS A 315 7.79 -4.89 -8.84
C HIS A 315 7.66 -3.38 -8.64
N ALA A 316 6.66 -2.94 -7.89
CA ALA A 316 6.46 -1.53 -7.57
C ALA A 316 6.51 -1.32 -6.07
N THR A 317 7.32 -0.36 -5.64
CA THR A 317 7.40 0.12 -4.26
C THR A 317 6.95 1.57 -4.22
N VAL A 318 5.97 1.87 -3.37
CA VAL A 318 5.36 3.18 -3.19
C VAL A 318 5.60 3.62 -1.75
N ILE A 319 6.16 4.80 -1.56
CA ILE A 319 6.36 5.40 -0.22
C ILE A 319 5.66 6.75 -0.22
N ALA A 320 4.65 6.90 0.64
CA ALA A 320 3.89 8.13 0.80
C ALA A 320 4.27 8.80 2.12
N THR A 321 4.54 10.11 2.08
CA THR A 321 4.99 10.88 3.25
C THR A 321 4.34 12.26 3.33
N GLY A 322 4.50 12.93 4.47
CA GLY A 322 4.07 14.32 4.65
C GLY A 322 2.57 14.48 4.95
N PHE A 323 1.93 13.43 5.46
CA PHE A 323 0.53 13.46 5.89
C PHE A 323 0.28 14.58 6.91
N GLU A 324 -0.86 15.27 6.78
CA GLU A 324 -1.29 16.25 7.78
C GLU A 324 -1.51 15.53 9.12
N THR A 325 -0.88 16.05 10.16
CA THR A 325 -0.77 15.47 11.50
C THR A 325 -2.13 15.02 12.05
N ASP A 326 -2.38 13.70 11.98
CA ASP A 326 -3.33 12.88 12.75
C ASP A 326 -3.49 11.46 12.14
N ILE A 327 -2.85 11.18 11.00
CA ILE A 327 -2.96 9.91 10.26
C ILE A 327 -2.06 8.81 10.83
N ILE A 328 -2.16 8.54 12.13
CA ILE A 328 -2.00 7.15 12.57
C ILE A 328 -3.42 6.64 12.92
N PRO A 329 -4.27 6.40 11.90
CA PRO A 329 -5.66 6.01 12.10
C PRO A 329 -5.70 4.66 12.84
N GLY A 330 -6.32 4.67 14.02
CA GLY A 330 -6.57 3.47 14.82
C GLY A 330 -5.58 3.18 15.96
N ILE A 331 -4.54 4.01 16.17
CA ILE A 331 -3.52 3.79 17.22
C ILE A 331 -3.63 4.82 18.36
N PHE A 332 -3.96 6.07 18.04
CA PHE A 332 -4.33 7.04 19.07
C PHE A 332 -5.84 6.98 19.27
N PRO A 333 -6.35 6.81 20.50
CA PRO A 333 -7.75 7.08 20.74
C PRO A 333 -7.99 8.53 20.32
N GLU A 334 -8.89 8.75 19.36
CA GLU A 334 -9.39 10.09 19.10
C GLU A 334 -9.74 10.68 20.46
N LYS A 335 -9.10 11.81 20.81
CA LYS A 335 -9.54 12.58 21.97
C LYS A 335 -10.96 12.99 21.63
N GLN A 336 -11.93 12.20 22.10
CA GLN A 336 -13.33 12.60 22.11
C GLN A 336 -13.32 13.98 22.73
N LYS A 337 -13.64 15.01 21.93
CA LYS A 337 -13.77 16.38 22.41
C LYS A 337 -14.86 16.31 23.46
N LYS A 338 -14.47 16.21 24.74
CA LYS A 338 -15.41 16.27 25.85
C LYS A 338 -15.97 17.67 25.80
N THR A 339 -17.19 17.82 25.29
CA THR A 339 -17.94 19.06 25.41
C THR A 339 -18.22 19.24 26.90
N VAL A 340 -17.39 20.05 27.56
CA VAL A 340 -17.62 20.44 28.95
C VAL A 340 -18.79 21.40 28.93
N VAL A 341 -20.00 20.89 29.15
CA VAL A 341 -21.16 21.74 29.43
C VAL A 341 -21.03 22.18 30.88
N ASN A 342 -20.80 23.48 31.08
CA ASN A 342 -20.71 24.06 32.41
C ASN A 342 -22.13 24.12 32.98
N LEU A 343 -22.40 23.38 34.08
CA LEU A 343 -23.76 23.27 34.65
C LEU A 343 -24.25 24.56 35.35
N GLU A 344 -23.41 25.59 35.46
CA GLU A 344 -23.68 26.79 36.25
C GLU A 344 -24.01 28.04 35.40
N GLU A 345 -23.88 27.98 34.08
CA GLU A 345 -24.34 29.08 33.22
C GLU A 345 -25.83 28.90 32.89
N LYS A 346 -26.67 29.57 33.67
CA LYS A 346 -28.04 29.90 33.27
C LYS A 346 -28.00 30.85 32.07
N THR A 347 -27.73 30.34 30.87
CA THR A 347 -28.07 31.05 29.64
C THR A 347 -29.55 30.84 29.35
N GLU A 348 -30.31 31.92 29.46
CA GLU A 348 -31.70 31.97 29.02
C GLU A 348 -31.81 31.46 27.56
N PRO A 349 -32.77 30.57 27.25
CA PRO A 349 -32.93 30.09 25.89
C PRO A 349 -33.49 31.23 25.03
N LYS A 350 -32.66 31.80 24.15
CA LYS A 350 -33.15 32.55 22.99
C LYS A 350 -33.91 31.58 22.09
N LYS A 351 -35.24 31.63 22.15
CA LYS A 351 -36.13 31.04 21.15
C LYS A 351 -35.75 31.59 19.77
N LYS A 352 -35.24 30.73 18.88
CA LYS A 352 -35.47 30.88 17.44
C LYS A 352 -36.76 30.12 17.15
N GLU A 353 -37.75 30.84 16.65
CA GLU A 353 -38.97 30.27 16.11
C GLU A 353 -38.64 29.62 14.77
N GLU A 354 -38.71 28.29 14.71
CA GLU A 354 -38.95 27.57 13.46
C GLU A 354 -40.28 26.83 13.64
N GLU A 355 -41.27 27.22 12.86
CA GLU A 355 -42.59 26.61 12.81
C GLU A 355 -42.48 25.19 12.21
N PHE A 356 -42.81 24.17 13.01
CA PHE A 356 -43.09 22.82 12.51
C PHE A 356 -44.59 22.55 12.61
N ILE A 357 -45.25 22.42 11.46
CA ILE A 357 -46.64 21.98 11.35
C ILE A 357 -46.67 20.45 11.47
N ILE A 358 -47.33 19.94 12.52
CA ILE A 358 -47.63 18.52 12.72
C ILE A 358 -49.02 18.24 12.12
N LYS A 359 -49.17 17.16 11.34
CA LYS A 359 -50.45 16.48 11.17
C LYS A 359 -50.33 15.02 11.62
N GLU A 360 -51.27 14.65 12.48
CA GLU A 360 -51.34 13.41 13.26
C GLU A 360 -51.77 12.18 12.44
N ASN A 361 -51.32 11.04 12.97
CA ASN A 361 -51.64 9.61 12.80
C ASN A 361 -53.15 9.27 12.74
N PRO A 362 -53.61 8.05 12.31
CA PRO A 362 -53.52 6.85 13.18
C PRO A 362 -53.58 5.40 12.59
N LYS A 363 -52.97 4.46 13.37
CA LYS A 363 -53.36 3.07 13.74
C LYS A 363 -53.46 1.89 12.73
N ASN A 364 -52.68 0.82 12.98
CA ASN A 364 -53.05 -0.59 13.30
C ASN A 364 -51.77 -1.48 13.27
N ASN A 365 -51.36 -2.21 14.32
CA ASN A 365 -51.83 -3.48 14.96
C ASN A 365 -51.09 -4.75 14.43
N GLU A 366 -50.69 -5.61 15.37
CA GLU A 366 -50.25 -7.03 15.25
C GLU A 366 -48.85 -7.32 14.68
N GLU A 367 -48.15 -8.41 15.00
CA GLU A 367 -47.95 -9.25 16.20
C GLU A 367 -46.67 -10.07 15.87
N THR A 368 -45.90 -10.46 16.88
CA THR A 368 -44.69 -11.28 16.76
C THR A 368 -45.03 -12.75 16.54
N GLU A 369 -44.48 -13.38 15.49
CA GLU A 369 -44.32 -14.84 15.43
C GLU A 369 -42.88 -15.25 15.08
N LYS A 370 -42.38 -16.20 15.87
CA LYS A 370 -41.16 -16.99 15.66
C LYS A 370 -41.45 -18.08 14.64
N ILE A 371 -40.52 -18.36 13.74
CA ILE A 371 -40.57 -19.52 12.86
C ILE A 371 -39.32 -20.38 13.14
N ASP A 372 -39.55 -21.47 13.86
CA ASP A 372 -38.75 -22.70 13.81
C ASP A 372 -39.06 -23.41 12.47
N LEU A 373 -38.03 -23.92 11.80
CA LEU A 373 -38.21 -24.81 10.66
C LEU A 373 -37.35 -26.06 10.85
N ASP A 374 -37.97 -27.11 11.39
CA ASP A 374 -37.52 -28.49 11.25
C ASP A 374 -38.69 -29.28 10.64
N THR A 375 -38.52 -29.79 9.42
CA THR A 375 -39.28 -30.96 8.95
C THR A 375 -38.49 -31.73 7.90
N SER A 376 -38.42 -33.02 8.16
CA SER A 376 -37.96 -34.10 7.31
C SER A 376 -39.01 -34.47 6.25
N LYS A 377 -38.57 -34.75 5.01
CA LYS A 377 -38.79 -36.01 4.27
C LYS A 377 -38.39 -35.95 2.78
N ASP A 378 -37.70 -37.02 2.38
CA ASP A 378 -37.76 -37.72 1.09
C ASP A 378 -37.32 -36.99 -0.20
N THR A 379 -36.14 -37.34 -0.74
CA THR A 379 -36.02 -38.41 -1.76
C THR A 379 -34.65 -38.42 -2.49
N LYS A 380 -34.14 -39.64 -2.68
CA LYS A 380 -33.41 -40.14 -3.87
C LYS A 380 -31.96 -39.66 -4.16
N SER A 381 -31.06 -40.60 -3.86
CA SER A 381 -30.31 -41.39 -4.87
C SER A 381 -28.83 -41.05 -5.11
N ARG A 382 -28.03 -42.12 -4.93
CA ARG A 382 -26.75 -42.46 -5.58
C ARG A 382 -25.45 -41.77 -5.13
N VAL A 383 -24.85 -42.42 -4.14
CA VAL A 383 -23.40 -42.69 -4.09
C VAL A 383 -23.06 -43.78 -5.12
N PRO A 384 -21.86 -43.75 -5.73
CA PRO A 384 -21.04 -44.94 -5.67
C PRO A 384 -19.67 -44.67 -5.04
N LYS A 385 -19.29 -45.71 -4.31
CA LYS A 385 -18.09 -45.93 -3.53
C LYS A 385 -16.90 -46.29 -4.43
N ASN A 386 -15.72 -46.13 -3.82
CA ASN A 386 -14.62 -47.10 -3.74
C ASN A 386 -13.43 -47.03 -4.73
N ASN A 387 -12.28 -46.86 -4.09
CA ASN A 387 -11.13 -47.78 -4.05
C ASN A 387 -9.86 -47.37 -4.79
N THR A 388 -8.93 -46.90 -3.97
CA THR A 388 -7.50 -47.27 -3.91
C THR A 388 -7.14 -48.62 -4.54
N LYS A 389 -6.08 -48.60 -5.36
CA LYS A 389 -5.05 -49.64 -5.46
C LYS A 389 -3.73 -49.01 -5.93
N ALA A 390 -2.69 -49.20 -5.13
CA ALA A 390 -1.29 -48.99 -5.48
C ALA A 390 -0.71 -50.27 -6.09
N VAL A 391 0.13 -50.16 -7.13
CA VAL A 391 1.22 -51.10 -7.48
C VAL A 391 2.30 -50.29 -8.23
N SER A 392 3.56 -50.57 -7.89
CA SER A 392 4.83 -50.06 -8.42
C SER A 392 5.23 -50.68 -9.77
N ASP A 393 6.11 -50.02 -10.52
CA ASP A 393 7.42 -50.55 -10.95
C ASP A 393 8.06 -49.73 -12.10
N GLU A 394 9.39 -49.61 -12.01
CA GLU A 394 10.32 -48.91 -12.91
C GLU A 394 10.49 -49.59 -14.28
N LYS A 395 10.83 -48.81 -15.32
CA LYS A 395 12.06 -48.99 -16.15
C LYS A 395 12.17 -48.03 -17.34
N GLU A 396 13.42 -47.66 -17.60
CA GLU A 396 13.99 -46.89 -18.72
C GLU A 396 13.68 -47.47 -20.11
N THR A 397 13.67 -46.61 -21.14
CA THR A 397 14.41 -46.84 -22.40
C THR A 397 14.63 -45.53 -23.15
N ALA A 398 15.77 -45.45 -23.84
CA ALA A 398 16.33 -44.30 -24.53
C ALA A 398 16.04 -44.25 -26.04
N VAL A 399 16.52 -43.16 -26.65
CA VAL A 399 16.92 -42.93 -28.07
C VAL A 399 15.83 -42.39 -29.02
N LYS A 400 15.96 -41.13 -29.45
CA LYS A 400 16.42 -40.73 -30.81
C LYS A 400 16.40 -39.21 -31.01
N GLU A 401 17.55 -38.67 -31.41
CA GLU A 401 17.69 -37.39 -32.11
C GLU A 401 17.04 -37.50 -33.50
N GLU A 402 16.17 -36.57 -33.84
CA GLU A 402 15.82 -36.26 -35.24
C GLU A 402 15.91 -34.75 -35.46
N THR A 403 16.89 -34.37 -36.27
CA THR A 403 17.06 -33.08 -36.91
C THR A 403 15.84 -32.74 -37.78
N PHE A 404 15.20 -31.59 -37.55
CA PHE A 404 14.24 -31.00 -38.48
C PHE A 404 14.77 -29.69 -39.08
N VAL A 405 15.00 -29.74 -40.39
CA VAL A 405 15.22 -28.60 -41.28
C VAL A 405 13.86 -27.93 -41.52
N ILE A 406 13.72 -26.63 -41.23
CA ILE A 406 12.54 -25.85 -41.61
C ILE A 406 12.92 -24.99 -42.82
N ASN A 407 12.37 -25.36 -43.97
CA ASN A 407 12.37 -24.58 -45.20
C ASN A 407 11.57 -23.28 -45.03
N GLU A 408 12.11 -22.17 -45.54
CA GLU A 408 11.34 -20.95 -45.81
C GLU A 408 10.20 -21.27 -46.78
N VAL A 409 8.95 -21.10 -46.33
CA VAL A 409 7.77 -21.10 -47.20
C VAL A 409 7.22 -19.69 -47.24
N ALA A 410 7.31 -19.06 -48.42
CA ALA A 410 6.73 -17.78 -48.72
C ALA A 410 5.19 -17.83 -48.62
N GLU A 411 4.60 -16.93 -47.84
CA GLU A 411 3.14 -16.82 -47.71
C GLU A 411 2.46 -16.22 -48.96
N PRO A 412 1.21 -16.60 -49.29
CA PRO A 412 0.52 -16.17 -50.50
C PRO A 412 0.07 -14.69 -50.44
N LEU A 413 0.20 -13.97 -51.57
CA LEU A 413 -0.13 -12.55 -51.75
C LEU A 413 -1.58 -12.14 -51.40
N GLU A 414 -2.48 -13.09 -51.22
CA GLU A 414 -3.92 -12.85 -50.98
C GLU A 414 -4.21 -12.35 -49.55
N ASN A 415 -3.43 -12.80 -48.56
CA ASN A 415 -3.56 -12.36 -47.16
C ASN A 415 -3.08 -10.90 -46.94
N LYS A 416 -2.16 -10.40 -47.77
CA LYS A 416 -1.68 -9.00 -47.70
C LYS A 416 -2.74 -7.98 -48.14
N LYS A 417 -3.66 -8.35 -49.04
CA LYS A 417 -4.76 -7.46 -49.46
C LYS A 417 -5.81 -7.32 -48.36
N ILE A 418 -6.18 -8.42 -47.72
CA ILE A 418 -7.16 -8.43 -46.62
C ILE A 418 -6.61 -7.70 -45.39
N ALA A 419 -5.31 -7.83 -45.09
CA ALA A 419 -4.66 -7.07 -44.02
C ALA A 419 -4.62 -5.56 -44.31
N ARG A 420 -4.37 -5.16 -45.56
CA ARG A 420 -4.39 -3.74 -45.96
C ARG A 420 -5.80 -3.13 -45.87
N GLU A 421 -6.83 -3.84 -46.34
CA GLU A 421 -8.22 -3.38 -46.21
C GLU A 421 -8.68 -3.29 -44.76
N ARG A 422 -8.20 -4.17 -43.86
CA ARG A 422 -8.47 -4.05 -42.41
C ARG A 422 -7.80 -2.82 -41.78
N ILE A 423 -6.55 -2.53 -42.15
CA ILE A 423 -5.81 -1.36 -41.63
C ILE A 423 -6.44 -0.06 -42.14
N GLU A 424 -6.91 -0.03 -43.38
CA GLU A 424 -7.54 1.15 -43.97
C GLU A 424 -8.93 1.41 -43.37
N ASN A 425 -9.70 0.34 -43.10
CA ASN A 425 -10.95 0.43 -42.35
C ASN A 425 -10.76 0.83 -40.88
N LEU A 426 -9.65 0.43 -40.24
CA LEU A 426 -9.26 0.88 -38.90
C LEU A 426 -8.88 2.38 -38.91
N LYS A 427 -8.08 2.84 -39.88
CA LYS A 427 -7.73 4.26 -40.03
C LYS A 427 -8.97 5.14 -40.24
N GLN A 428 -9.93 4.71 -41.06
CA GLN A 428 -11.19 5.44 -41.24
C GLN A 428 -12.05 5.48 -39.98
N ARG A 429 -11.96 4.47 -39.10
CA ARG A 429 -12.61 4.50 -37.77
C ARG A 429 -11.89 5.41 -36.77
N PHE A 430 -10.57 5.48 -36.82
CA PHE A 430 -9.74 6.38 -36.01
C PHE A 430 -9.92 7.86 -36.41
N ASP A 431 -10.05 8.16 -37.70
CA ASP A 431 -10.25 9.54 -38.17
C ASP A 431 -11.66 10.06 -37.84
N LYS A 432 -12.67 9.18 -37.78
CA LYS A 432 -14.03 9.54 -37.35
C LYS A 432 -14.17 9.75 -35.83
N THR A 433 -13.23 9.27 -35.02
CA THR A 433 -13.24 9.44 -33.55
C THR A 433 -12.44 10.65 -33.06
N LYS A 434 -11.76 11.39 -33.95
CA LYS A 434 -11.19 12.71 -33.62
C LYS A 434 -12.20 13.84 -33.81
N ILE A 435 -13.15 13.95 -32.88
CA ILE A 435 -13.78 15.23 -32.56
C ILE A 435 -13.19 15.73 -31.24
N LYS A 436 -12.18 16.59 -31.40
CA LYS A 436 -11.69 17.65 -30.50
C LYS A 436 -11.58 17.30 -29.00
N LYS A 437 -10.44 16.73 -28.60
CA LYS A 437 -9.94 16.88 -27.22
C LYS A 437 -8.64 17.69 -27.20
N TYR A 438 -8.74 18.82 -26.51
CA TYR A 438 -7.77 19.53 -25.69
C TYR A 438 -6.36 19.77 -26.26
N ASN A 439 -6.09 21.04 -26.60
CA ASN A 439 -4.72 21.56 -26.73
C ASN A 439 -4.61 22.76 -25.76
N PRO A 440 -3.95 22.62 -24.60
CA PRO A 440 -3.97 23.61 -23.52
C PRO A 440 -3.25 24.92 -23.87
N ALA A 441 -2.42 24.95 -24.91
CA ALA A 441 -1.62 26.12 -25.29
C ALA A 441 -2.40 27.26 -25.99
N LYS A 442 -3.68 27.06 -26.34
CA LYS A 442 -4.51 28.09 -27.02
C LYS A 442 -5.53 28.79 -26.11
N TYR A 443 -5.63 28.40 -24.84
CA TYR A 443 -6.64 28.94 -23.93
C TYR A 443 -6.22 30.22 -23.19
N SER A 444 -4.93 30.55 -23.18
CA SER A 444 -4.40 31.70 -22.44
C SER A 444 -4.67 33.05 -23.13
N GLU A 445 -4.95 33.08 -24.44
CA GLU A 445 -5.06 34.35 -25.17
C GLU A 445 -6.49 34.91 -25.26
N ASN A 446 -7.56 34.10 -25.08
CA ASN A 446 -8.95 34.53 -25.36
C ASN A 446 -9.95 34.19 -24.23
N ILE A 447 -9.58 34.42 -22.97
CA ILE A 447 -10.42 34.06 -21.80
C ILE A 447 -11.73 34.86 -21.75
N GLU A 448 -11.70 36.15 -22.12
CA GLU A 448 -12.86 37.06 -22.03
C GLU A 448 -14.01 36.72 -22.99
N GLU A 449 -13.74 36.15 -24.16
CA GLU A 449 -14.80 35.76 -25.12
C GLU A 449 -15.51 34.47 -24.72
N PHE A 450 -14.82 33.56 -24.03
CA PHE A 450 -15.44 32.30 -23.63
C PHE A 450 -16.33 32.46 -22.41
N GLU A 451 -16.02 33.36 -21.47
CA GLU A 451 -16.76 33.52 -20.22
C GLU A 451 -18.28 33.74 -20.42
N ASN A 452 -18.66 34.45 -21.49
CA ASN A 452 -20.04 34.81 -21.80
C ASN A 452 -20.85 33.71 -22.51
N ILE A 453 -20.26 32.56 -22.84
CA ILE A 453 -20.95 31.46 -23.54
C ILE A 453 -21.14 30.27 -22.60
N PRO A 454 -22.35 29.70 -22.46
CA PRO A 454 -22.59 28.52 -21.62
C PRO A 454 -21.74 27.29 -22.00
N ALA A 455 -21.30 26.53 -20.99
CA ALA A 455 -20.35 25.43 -21.16
C ALA A 455 -20.81 24.31 -22.13
N TYR A 456 -22.12 24.08 -22.27
CA TYR A 456 -22.66 23.06 -23.18
C TYR A 456 -22.45 23.42 -24.66
N VAL A 457 -22.49 24.72 -24.99
CA VAL A 457 -22.18 25.24 -26.34
C VAL A 457 -20.68 25.17 -26.60
N ARG A 458 -19.84 25.50 -25.61
CA ARG A 458 -18.36 25.39 -25.72
C ARG A 458 -17.90 23.95 -25.97
N LYS A 459 -18.57 22.98 -25.34
CA LYS A 459 -18.24 21.55 -25.46
C LYS A 459 -19.00 20.84 -26.60
N ASN A 460 -19.83 21.58 -27.35
CA ASN A 460 -20.62 21.08 -28.48
C ASN A 460 -21.42 19.81 -28.12
N ILE A 461 -21.97 19.79 -26.91
CA ILE A 461 -22.74 18.65 -26.38
C ILE A 461 -24.16 18.78 -26.92
N PRO A 462 -24.68 17.82 -27.69
CA PRO A 462 -26.08 17.83 -28.11
C PRO A 462 -26.94 17.59 -26.86
N LEU A 463 -27.76 18.57 -26.50
CA LEU A 463 -28.79 18.37 -25.48
C LEU A 463 -29.97 17.65 -26.12
N GLU A 464 -30.35 16.50 -25.59
CA GLU A 464 -31.63 15.89 -25.94
C GLU A 464 -32.76 16.79 -25.40
N GLU A 465 -33.66 17.24 -26.28
CA GLU A 465 -34.91 17.87 -25.88
C GLU A 465 -35.77 16.85 -25.14
N ARG A 466 -35.64 16.80 -23.81
CA ARG A 466 -36.59 16.08 -22.97
C ARG A 466 -37.89 16.86 -22.97
N LYS A 467 -38.99 16.21 -23.37
CA LYS A 467 -40.34 16.74 -23.16
C LYS A 467 -40.53 17.03 -21.67
N TYR A 468 -40.85 18.27 -21.34
CA TYR A 468 -41.20 18.67 -19.98
C TYR A 468 -42.39 17.83 -19.49
N SER A 469 -42.39 17.49 -18.20
CA SER A 469 -43.41 16.70 -17.51
C SER A 469 -44.72 17.49 -17.29
N GLU A 470 -45.21 18.15 -18.34
CA GLU A 470 -46.54 18.74 -18.42
C GLU A 470 -47.47 17.97 -19.37
N GLN A 471 -46.98 16.90 -20.00
CA GLN A 471 -47.84 15.89 -20.64
C GLN A 471 -48.08 14.73 -19.67
N ASN A 472 -49.18 14.79 -18.93
CA ASN A 472 -49.72 13.66 -18.20
C ASN A 472 -50.16 12.58 -19.20
N ASP A 473 -49.38 11.49 -19.32
CA ASP A 473 -49.85 10.26 -19.96
C ASP A 473 -50.89 9.57 -19.05
N VAL A 474 -52.11 10.09 -19.05
CA VAL A 474 -53.24 9.45 -18.39
C VAL A 474 -53.69 8.26 -19.23
N SER A 475 -53.42 7.05 -18.74
CA SER A 475 -53.76 5.78 -19.39
C SER A 475 -55.25 5.71 -19.80
N ARG A 476 -55.53 5.72 -21.11
CA ARG A 476 -56.90 5.63 -21.71
C ARG A 476 -57.43 4.20 -21.83
N TYR A 477 -56.96 3.27 -21.00
CA TYR A 477 -57.35 1.86 -21.06
C TYR A 477 -58.50 1.57 -20.09
N SER A 478 -59.54 0.89 -20.56
CA SER A 478 -60.61 0.35 -19.70
C SER A 478 -60.65 -1.18 -19.79
N LEU A 479 -60.97 -1.82 -18.67
CA LEU A 479 -61.09 -3.27 -18.54
C LEU A 479 -62.52 -3.68 -18.90
N TYR A 480 -62.67 -4.48 -19.96
CA TYR A 480 -63.94 -5.09 -20.34
C TYR A 480 -63.91 -6.58 -20.00
N GLN A 481 -64.92 -7.05 -19.27
CA GLN A 481 -65.06 -8.43 -18.86
C GLN A 481 -66.38 -8.96 -19.40
N ASP A 482 -66.29 -9.94 -20.30
CA ASP A 482 -67.44 -10.73 -20.74
C ASP A 482 -67.32 -12.13 -20.12
N GLU A 483 -68.43 -12.87 -19.99
CA GLU A 483 -68.61 -13.99 -19.06
C GLU A 483 -67.58 -15.15 -19.17
N LYS A 484 -66.63 -15.12 -20.11
CA LYS A 484 -65.50 -16.07 -20.17
C LYS A 484 -64.10 -15.49 -20.48
N GLN A 485 -63.88 -14.18 -20.72
CA GLN A 485 -62.53 -13.58 -20.84
C GLN A 485 -62.48 -12.07 -20.52
N THR A 486 -61.37 -11.63 -19.91
CA THR A 486 -61.06 -10.21 -19.63
C THR A 486 -60.14 -9.63 -20.70
N LYS A 487 -60.51 -8.50 -21.32
CA LYS A 487 -59.68 -7.80 -22.34
C LYS A 487 -59.55 -6.31 -22.04
N LEU A 488 -58.37 -5.75 -22.29
CA LEU A 488 -58.11 -4.31 -22.24
C LEU A 488 -58.58 -3.66 -23.54
N ARG A 489 -59.45 -2.65 -23.45
CA ARG A 489 -59.89 -1.84 -24.58
C ARG A 489 -59.27 -0.46 -24.50
N ASN A 490 -58.74 0.02 -25.63
CA ASN A 490 -58.28 1.40 -25.79
C ASN A 490 -59.48 2.32 -26.02
N GLY A 491 -59.67 3.31 -25.15
CA GLY A 491 -60.81 4.25 -25.15
C GLY A 491 -61.66 4.07 -23.90
N ASN A 492 -61.51 4.98 -22.93
CA ASN A 492 -62.35 5.02 -21.74
C ASN A 492 -63.67 5.73 -22.09
N ALA A 493 -64.79 5.02 -22.09
CA ALA A 493 -66.09 5.57 -22.53
C ALA A 493 -66.65 6.70 -21.62
N TYR A 494 -65.99 6.95 -20.48
CA TYR A 494 -66.36 7.95 -19.48
C TYR A 494 -65.51 9.24 -19.52
N LEU A 495 -64.45 9.30 -20.34
CA LEU A 495 -63.75 10.55 -20.63
C LEU A 495 -64.19 11.04 -22.01
N HIS A 496 -65.08 12.03 -22.04
CA HIS A 496 -65.34 12.81 -23.25
C HIS A 496 -64.36 13.99 -23.30
N ASP A 497 -63.52 14.03 -24.33
CA ASP A 497 -62.48 15.06 -24.54
C ASP A 497 -63.04 16.45 -24.98
N ASN A 498 -64.34 16.71 -24.81
CA ASN A 498 -64.94 18.04 -25.03
C ASN A 498 -65.86 18.39 -23.86
N VAL A 499 -65.37 19.24 -22.97
CA VAL A 499 -66.21 20.11 -22.14
C VAL A 499 -65.86 21.52 -22.60
N ASP A 500 -66.89 22.26 -23.06
CA ASP A 500 -66.78 23.66 -23.52
C ASP A 500 -66.12 24.59 -22.49
#